data_AF-A0A953HTJ9-F1
#
_entry.id   AF-A0A953HTJ9-F1
#
_cell.length_a   1.000
_cell.length_b   1.000
_cell.length_c   1.000
_cell.angle_alpha   90.00
_cell.angle_beta   90.00
_cell.angle_gamma   90.00
#
_symmetry.space_group_name_H-M   'P 1'
#
loop_
_entity.id
_entity.type
_entity.pdbx_description
1 polymer ?
#
loop_
_entity_poly.entity_id
_entity_poly.type
_entity_poly.pdbx_seq_one_letter_code
_entity_poly.pdbx_strand_id
1 'polypeptide(L)'
;MKINQDLTLHDLVPKIRRLWELSGEKIDHIHQHYDHSQGSPVFTVQGKYSTRGWTEWTQGFEFGAAILQHDITGEKRYLEIGRQATLEKMADHVGHFGVHDHGFNNVSTYGNLLRLMKEGKIAQNDWEQNFYELALKLSGSVQAKRWTNIPDGGYLYSFNGPHSLFVDTIRTIRSLVVSHELEFYMMGENDQKTNLLHRAVLHALSTAKYSVFYGEGRDTYDEWGRTAHESVFNVNDGNFRCPATQQGYSGFTTWTRGLAWAMVGFPEQLEYLKTLDPSELESLPVEEDIIEVYEKAARATCDFFIDNTPTDGIPYWDAGAPGLAHMGDYLSRASDPYNDHEPVDSSAAAIGAQGLLRLGKYLNDKNDGDGTKYWQAGLTVLNHLFDEPYLSTDPEHQGLILHSIYHRPNGWDYVPKGSKIPYGESSMWGDYHAREVALLAYRILNDEPYYTFFSAVKP
;
A
#
# COMPACT_ATOMS: atom_id res chain seq x y z
N MET A 1 17.63 2.89 11.09
CA MET A 1 18.01 3.50 9.79
C MET A 1 18.97 4.66 10.00
N LYS A 2 19.91 4.92 9.08
CA LYS A 2 20.78 6.11 9.11
C LYS A 2 20.24 7.16 8.13
N ILE A 3 19.40 8.05 8.62
CA ILE A 3 18.77 9.10 7.82
C ILE A 3 19.84 10.07 7.28
N ASN A 4 19.88 10.26 5.97
CA ASN A 4 20.71 11.27 5.34
C ASN A 4 19.98 12.61 5.34
N GLN A 5 20.47 13.58 6.11
CA GLN A 5 19.86 14.90 6.27
C GLN A 5 20.15 15.86 5.11
N ASP A 6 21.14 15.52 4.27
CA ASP A 6 21.61 16.36 3.18
C ASP A 6 20.95 16.00 1.84
N LEU A 7 20.16 14.91 1.78
CA LEU A 7 19.46 14.53 0.56
C LEU A 7 18.37 15.55 0.23
N THR A 8 18.32 15.91 -1.05
CA THR A 8 17.22 16.63 -1.65
C THR A 8 16.56 15.75 -2.70
N LEU A 9 15.31 16.08 -3.04
CA LEU A 9 14.60 15.38 -4.10
C LEU A 9 15.31 15.52 -5.47
N HIS A 10 16.04 16.62 -5.67
CA HIS A 10 16.82 16.87 -6.89
C HIS A 10 17.96 15.87 -7.07
N ASP A 11 18.56 15.38 -5.97
CA ASP A 11 19.63 14.38 -6.01
C ASP A 11 19.12 13.03 -6.56
N LEU A 12 17.81 12.78 -6.47
CA LEU A 12 17.18 11.54 -6.92
C LEU A 12 16.76 11.57 -8.41
N VAL A 13 16.82 12.72 -9.09
CA VAL A 13 16.38 12.88 -10.49
C VAL A 13 16.99 11.83 -11.43
N PRO A 14 18.32 11.56 -11.40
CA PRO A 14 18.90 10.54 -12.28
C PRO A 14 18.36 9.14 -12.02
N LYS A 15 18.12 8.79 -10.75
CA LYS A 15 17.60 7.48 -10.33
C LYS A 15 16.13 7.32 -10.72
N ILE A 16 15.31 8.35 -10.50
CA ILE A 16 13.90 8.38 -10.90
C ILE A 16 13.77 8.21 -12.42
N ARG A 17 14.62 8.89 -13.21
CA ARG A 17 14.64 8.70 -14.67
C ARG A 17 14.98 7.26 -15.06
N ARG A 18 16.06 6.71 -14.50
CA ARG A 18 16.48 5.32 -14.75
C ARG A 18 15.37 4.32 -14.39
N LEU A 19 14.65 4.56 -13.28
CA LEU A 19 13.53 3.74 -12.88
C LEU A 19 12.40 3.75 -13.91
N TRP A 20 12.03 4.92 -14.46
CA TRP A 20 10.97 5.03 -15.47
C TRP A 20 11.34 4.42 -16.82
N GLU A 21 12.62 4.48 -17.19
CA GLU A 21 13.16 3.78 -18.37
C GLU A 21 13.01 2.25 -18.21
N LEU A 22 13.55 1.69 -17.13
CA LEU A 22 13.45 0.25 -16.84
C LEU A 22 12.00 -0.21 -16.64
N SER A 23 11.16 0.64 -16.02
CA SER A 23 9.75 0.37 -15.79
C SER A 23 8.99 0.11 -17.10
N GLY A 24 9.28 0.89 -18.14
CA GLY A 24 8.68 0.71 -19.47
C GLY A 24 9.08 -0.64 -20.08
N GLU A 25 10.36 -1.00 -20.02
CA GLU A 25 10.87 -2.29 -20.47
C GLU A 25 10.20 -3.47 -19.74
N LYS A 26 10.02 -3.35 -18.42
CA LYS A 26 9.34 -4.37 -17.60
C LYS A 26 7.89 -4.56 -18.02
N ILE A 27 7.14 -3.47 -18.20
CA ILE A 27 5.75 -3.51 -18.64
C ILE A 27 5.63 -4.16 -20.02
N ASP A 28 6.49 -3.78 -20.96
CA ASP A 28 6.50 -4.38 -22.30
C ASP A 28 6.82 -5.88 -22.26
N HIS A 29 7.79 -6.28 -21.42
CA HIS A 29 8.17 -7.68 -21.25
C HIS A 29 7.03 -8.53 -20.64
N ILE A 30 6.30 -7.99 -19.65
CA ILE A 30 5.12 -8.68 -19.08
C ILE A 30 4.01 -8.78 -20.13
N HIS A 31 3.66 -7.66 -20.77
CA HIS A 31 2.57 -7.61 -21.75
C HIS A 31 2.76 -8.58 -22.92
N GLN A 32 3.99 -8.80 -23.36
CA GLN A 32 4.31 -9.68 -24.49
C GLN A 32 4.36 -11.17 -24.11
N HIS A 33 4.65 -11.51 -22.85
CA HIS A 33 5.04 -12.88 -22.48
C HIS A 33 4.22 -13.51 -21.35
N TYR A 34 3.47 -12.74 -20.58
CA TYR A 34 2.67 -13.28 -19.49
C TYR A 34 1.34 -13.87 -20.01
N ASP A 35 1.02 -15.09 -19.57
CA ASP A 35 -0.23 -15.76 -19.91
C ASP A 35 -1.30 -15.49 -18.84
N HIS A 36 -2.16 -14.51 -19.09
CA HIS A 36 -3.27 -14.16 -18.17
C HIS A 36 -4.30 -15.27 -17.98
N SER A 37 -4.28 -16.35 -18.77
CA SER A 37 -5.16 -17.50 -18.50
C SER A 37 -4.76 -18.27 -17.23
N GLN A 38 -3.55 -18.05 -16.71
CA GLN A 38 -3.07 -18.65 -15.46
C GLN A 38 -3.59 -17.93 -14.20
N GLY A 39 -4.17 -16.73 -14.34
CA GLY A 39 -4.55 -15.81 -13.25
C GLY A 39 -3.63 -14.59 -13.15
N SER A 40 -3.85 -13.75 -12.13
CA SER A 40 -3.09 -12.51 -11.94
C SER A 40 -1.62 -12.75 -11.56
N PRO A 41 -0.67 -11.98 -12.12
CA PRO A 41 0.73 -12.05 -11.72
C PRO A 41 0.91 -11.55 -10.29
N VAL A 42 1.58 -12.33 -9.45
CA VAL A 42 1.74 -12.03 -8.02
C VAL A 42 3.19 -11.67 -7.69
N PHE A 43 4.10 -12.61 -7.94
CA PHE A 43 5.54 -12.46 -7.72
C PHE A 43 6.33 -13.24 -8.77
N THR A 44 7.59 -12.85 -8.98
CA THR A 44 8.45 -13.52 -9.95
C THR A 44 9.05 -14.80 -9.37
N VAL A 45 9.29 -15.79 -10.23
CA VAL A 45 10.08 -16.97 -9.94
C VAL A 45 11.08 -17.11 -11.07
N GLN A 46 12.37 -17.06 -10.74
CA GLN A 46 13.46 -17.00 -11.70
C GLN A 46 13.27 -15.87 -12.71
N GLY A 47 12.85 -14.70 -12.21
CA GLY A 47 12.64 -13.49 -13.01
C GLY A 47 11.39 -13.45 -13.87
N LYS A 48 10.50 -14.43 -13.78
CA LYS A 48 9.22 -14.43 -14.52
C LYS A 48 8.04 -14.40 -13.58
N TYR A 49 7.08 -13.50 -13.79
CA TYR A 49 5.87 -13.44 -12.98
C TYR A 49 5.11 -14.76 -13.01
N SER A 50 4.63 -15.15 -11.84
CA SER A 50 3.87 -16.36 -11.61
C SER A 50 2.59 -16.05 -10.82
N THR A 51 1.62 -16.95 -10.91
CA THR A 51 0.37 -16.84 -10.15
C THR A 51 0.46 -17.52 -8.80
N ARG A 52 -0.42 -17.07 -7.90
CA ARG A 52 -0.68 -17.80 -6.66
C ARG A 52 -2.16 -17.69 -6.33
N GLY A 53 -2.87 -18.79 -6.58
CA GLY A 53 -4.33 -18.86 -6.41
C GLY A 53 -4.74 -18.96 -4.95
N TRP A 54 -5.17 -17.83 -4.38
CA TRP A 54 -6.19 -17.81 -3.31
C TRP A 54 -7.05 -16.54 -3.39
N THR A 55 -6.52 -15.42 -3.88
CA THR A 55 -7.24 -14.20 -4.25
C THR A 55 -6.59 -13.51 -5.46
N GLU A 56 -7.39 -12.89 -6.32
CA GLU A 56 -6.93 -12.11 -7.49
C GLU A 56 -6.63 -10.64 -7.10
N TRP A 57 -5.83 -10.43 -6.05
CA TRP A 57 -5.70 -9.09 -5.42
C TRP A 57 -4.66 -8.17 -6.08
N THR A 58 -3.84 -8.69 -7.01
CA THR A 58 -2.72 -7.96 -7.64
C THR A 58 -2.96 -7.48 -9.06
N GLN A 59 -4.08 -7.85 -9.70
CA GLN A 59 -4.29 -7.54 -11.13
C GLN A 59 -4.36 -6.05 -11.41
N GLY A 60 -4.98 -5.29 -10.51
CA GLY A 60 -5.06 -3.84 -10.68
C GLY A 60 -3.71 -3.14 -10.54
N PHE A 61 -2.72 -3.76 -9.90
CA PHE A 61 -1.35 -3.24 -9.88
C PHE A 61 -0.66 -3.42 -11.22
N GLU A 62 -0.87 -4.55 -11.92
CA GLU A 62 -0.31 -4.78 -13.25
C GLU A 62 -0.80 -3.72 -14.25
N PHE A 63 -2.12 -3.57 -14.37
CA PHE A 63 -2.69 -2.62 -15.33
C PHE A 63 -2.52 -1.17 -14.88
N GLY A 64 -2.57 -0.94 -13.56
CA GLY A 64 -2.26 0.34 -12.95
C GLY A 64 -0.84 0.80 -13.24
N ALA A 65 0.15 -0.10 -13.27
CA ALA A 65 1.53 0.23 -13.58
C ALA A 65 1.69 0.84 -14.99
N ALA A 66 0.97 0.30 -15.98
CA ALA A 66 0.95 0.87 -17.34
C ALA A 66 0.29 2.26 -17.37
N ILE A 67 -0.75 2.49 -16.57
CA ILE A 67 -1.40 3.79 -16.47
C ILE A 67 -0.45 4.83 -15.83
N LEU A 68 0.28 4.45 -14.76
CA LEU A 68 1.28 5.32 -14.12
C LEU A 68 2.48 5.60 -15.05
N GLN A 69 2.90 4.62 -15.85
CA GLN A 69 3.94 4.82 -16.86
C GLN A 69 3.53 5.89 -17.88
N HIS A 70 2.27 5.86 -18.35
CA HIS A 70 1.75 6.88 -19.24
C HIS A 70 1.69 8.27 -18.59
N ASP A 71 1.29 8.37 -17.32
CA ASP A 71 1.19 9.63 -16.57
C ASP A 71 2.50 10.45 -16.63
N ILE A 72 3.64 9.75 -16.56
CA ILE A 72 4.97 10.36 -16.60
C ILE A 72 5.49 10.54 -18.02
N THR A 73 5.40 9.51 -18.85
CA THR A 73 6.10 9.49 -20.15
C THR A 73 5.29 10.11 -21.28
N GLY A 74 3.95 10.18 -21.14
CA GLY A 74 3.03 10.55 -22.22
C GLY A 74 2.93 9.49 -23.32
N GLU A 75 3.60 8.33 -23.19
CA GLU A 75 3.60 7.28 -24.22
C GLU A 75 2.23 6.61 -24.30
N LYS A 76 1.55 6.75 -25.45
CA LYS A 76 0.17 6.29 -25.65
C LYS A 76 0.01 4.77 -25.55
N ARG A 77 1.04 3.99 -25.90
CA ARG A 77 0.96 2.52 -25.83
C ARG A 77 0.68 2.01 -24.43
N TYR A 78 1.24 2.64 -23.39
CA TYR A 78 1.01 2.21 -22.01
C TYR A 78 -0.39 2.58 -21.51
N LEU A 79 -0.93 3.72 -21.98
CA LEU A 79 -2.34 4.05 -21.77
C LEU A 79 -3.26 3.00 -22.42
N GLU A 80 -2.98 2.59 -23.65
CA GLU A 80 -3.76 1.57 -24.36
C GLU A 80 -3.73 0.23 -23.64
N ILE A 81 -2.55 -0.24 -23.20
CA ILE A 81 -2.38 -1.46 -22.40
C ILE A 81 -3.25 -1.40 -21.14
N GLY A 82 -3.07 -0.35 -20.31
CA GLY A 82 -3.78 -0.25 -19.04
C GLY A 82 -5.28 -0.06 -19.19
N ARG A 83 -5.71 0.77 -20.17
CA ARG A 83 -7.13 1.04 -20.44
C ARG A 83 -7.86 -0.18 -20.97
N GLN A 84 -7.31 -0.86 -21.97
CA GLN A 84 -7.94 -2.02 -22.58
C GLN A 84 -8.05 -3.17 -21.58
N ALA A 85 -6.97 -3.44 -20.83
CA ALA A 85 -6.98 -4.48 -19.81
C ALA A 85 -7.97 -4.16 -18.68
N THR A 86 -8.09 -2.89 -18.27
CA THR A 86 -9.10 -2.46 -17.29
C THR A 86 -10.51 -2.79 -17.78
N LEU A 87 -10.84 -2.46 -19.03
CA LEU A 87 -12.14 -2.73 -19.62
C LEU A 87 -12.44 -4.24 -19.71
N GLU A 88 -11.47 -5.04 -20.15
CA GLU A 88 -11.68 -6.45 -20.44
C GLU A 88 -11.64 -7.37 -19.20
N LYS A 89 -10.89 -6.98 -18.16
CA LYS A 89 -10.53 -7.90 -17.07
C LYS A 89 -10.98 -7.45 -15.69
N MET A 90 -11.22 -6.15 -15.46
CA MET A 90 -11.44 -5.66 -14.09
C MET A 90 -12.90 -5.71 -13.63
N ALA A 91 -13.85 -6.10 -14.47
CA ALA A 91 -15.27 -6.16 -14.09
C ALA A 91 -15.53 -7.14 -12.93
N ASP A 92 -14.89 -8.31 -12.93
CA ASP A 92 -15.05 -9.32 -11.87
C ASP A 92 -14.53 -8.81 -10.51
N HIS A 93 -13.54 -7.91 -10.52
CA HIS A 93 -12.98 -7.28 -9.31
C HIS A 93 -13.90 -6.21 -8.71
N VAL A 94 -14.78 -5.60 -9.51
CA VAL A 94 -15.80 -4.67 -9.00
C VAL A 94 -16.85 -5.43 -8.19
N GLY A 95 -17.22 -6.63 -8.65
CA GLY A 95 -18.23 -7.49 -8.01
C GLY A 95 -17.70 -8.49 -6.98
N HIS A 96 -16.41 -8.45 -6.62
CA HIS A 96 -15.80 -9.50 -5.81
C HIS A 96 -16.12 -9.38 -4.30
N PHE A 97 -17.27 -9.89 -3.87
CA PHE A 97 -17.69 -9.89 -2.46
C PHE A 97 -16.78 -10.68 -1.50
N GLY A 98 -15.81 -11.45 -2.00
CA GLY A 98 -14.98 -12.38 -1.23
C GLY A 98 -13.76 -11.72 -0.57
N VAL A 99 -13.39 -10.51 -0.98
CA VAL A 99 -12.12 -9.86 -0.60
C VAL A 99 -12.31 -8.39 -0.24
N HIS A 100 -11.32 -7.82 0.45
CA HIS A 100 -11.26 -6.39 0.80
C HIS A 100 -10.35 -5.59 -0.14
N ASP A 101 -9.78 -6.22 -1.17
CA ASP A 101 -8.73 -5.68 -2.04
C ASP A 101 -9.24 -4.71 -3.12
N HIS A 102 -10.47 -4.25 -3.00
CA HIS A 102 -11.12 -3.33 -3.95
C HIS A 102 -10.34 -2.02 -4.11
N GLY A 103 -9.79 -1.49 -3.01
CA GLY A 103 -8.87 -0.36 -3.07
C GLY A 103 -7.69 -0.68 -3.97
N PHE A 104 -6.97 -1.78 -3.75
CA PHE A 104 -5.82 -2.18 -4.56
C PHE A 104 -6.18 -2.35 -6.03
N ASN A 105 -7.25 -3.10 -6.34
CA ASN A 105 -7.59 -3.41 -7.72
C ASN A 105 -8.23 -2.23 -8.47
N ASN A 106 -9.33 -1.69 -7.95
CA ASN A 106 -10.21 -0.81 -8.72
C ASN A 106 -9.78 0.66 -8.67
N VAL A 107 -9.16 1.12 -7.57
CA VAL A 107 -8.65 2.50 -7.50
C VAL A 107 -7.34 2.64 -8.28
N SER A 108 -6.48 1.61 -8.30
CA SER A 108 -5.26 1.62 -9.13
C SER A 108 -5.51 1.57 -10.64
N THR A 109 -6.72 1.19 -11.06
CA THR A 109 -7.12 1.10 -12.48
C THR A 109 -8.12 2.20 -12.84
N TYR A 110 -9.42 1.97 -12.57
CA TYR A 110 -10.50 2.92 -12.84
C TYR A 110 -10.24 4.29 -12.21
N GLY A 111 -9.73 4.32 -10.98
CA GLY A 111 -9.38 5.56 -10.28
C GLY A 111 -8.29 6.36 -11.00
N ASN A 112 -7.20 5.70 -11.42
CA ASN A 112 -6.13 6.35 -12.17
C ASN A 112 -6.58 6.82 -13.56
N LEU A 113 -7.38 6.02 -14.28
CA LEU A 113 -7.92 6.45 -15.59
C LEU A 113 -8.83 7.68 -15.45
N LEU A 114 -9.72 7.67 -14.45
CA LEU A 114 -10.57 8.81 -14.15
C LEU A 114 -9.75 10.05 -13.77
N ARG A 115 -8.73 9.89 -12.92
CA ARG A 115 -7.81 10.97 -12.54
C ARG A 115 -7.12 11.58 -13.75
N LEU A 116 -6.50 10.78 -14.62
CA LEU A 116 -5.84 11.29 -15.82
C LEU A 116 -6.82 12.07 -16.73
N MET A 117 -8.09 11.65 -16.79
CA MET A 117 -9.12 12.36 -17.56
C MET A 117 -9.44 13.72 -16.91
N LYS A 118 -9.64 13.77 -15.59
CA LYS A 118 -9.92 14.99 -14.84
C LYS A 118 -8.76 15.99 -14.86
N GLU A 119 -7.53 15.49 -14.82
CA GLU A 119 -6.32 16.29 -14.95
C GLU A 119 -6.03 16.73 -16.40
N GLY A 120 -6.82 16.28 -17.38
CA GLY A 120 -6.61 16.60 -18.80
C GLY A 120 -5.39 15.93 -19.43
N LYS A 121 -4.80 14.92 -18.77
CA LYS A 121 -3.68 14.12 -19.31
C LYS A 121 -4.12 13.13 -20.38
N ILE A 122 -5.40 12.77 -20.40
CA ILE A 122 -6.05 12.01 -21.50
C ILE A 122 -7.29 12.74 -22.00
N ALA A 123 -7.73 12.42 -23.21
CA ALA A 123 -8.91 13.04 -23.81
C ALA A 123 -10.18 12.76 -22.98
N GLN A 124 -11.01 13.79 -22.82
CA GLN A 124 -12.33 13.68 -22.20
C GLN A 124 -13.23 12.73 -23.00
N ASN A 125 -13.87 11.79 -22.30
CA ASN A 125 -14.85 10.88 -22.86
C ASN A 125 -15.93 10.58 -21.83
N ASP A 126 -17.13 11.12 -22.02
CA ASP A 126 -18.21 11.03 -21.04
C ASP A 126 -18.67 9.60 -20.79
N TRP A 127 -18.62 8.72 -21.80
CA TRP A 127 -19.00 7.32 -21.61
C TRP A 127 -17.98 6.58 -20.74
N GLU A 128 -16.69 6.74 -21.03
CA GLU A 128 -15.61 6.18 -20.22
C GLU A 128 -15.64 6.73 -18.80
N GLN A 129 -15.84 8.04 -18.63
CA GLN A 129 -15.95 8.67 -17.31
C GLN A 129 -17.09 8.05 -16.49
N ASN A 130 -18.30 7.97 -17.04
CA ASN A 130 -19.45 7.40 -16.35
C ASN A 130 -19.23 5.91 -16.02
N PHE A 131 -18.56 5.17 -16.90
CA PHE A 131 -18.20 3.78 -16.66
C PHE A 131 -17.22 3.64 -15.48
N TYR A 132 -16.17 4.46 -15.42
CA TYR A 132 -15.19 4.45 -14.34
C TYR A 132 -15.83 4.86 -13.01
N GLU A 133 -16.64 5.91 -12.99
CA GLU A 133 -17.37 6.34 -11.80
C GLU A 133 -18.32 5.26 -11.29
N LEU A 134 -19.07 4.58 -12.17
CA LEU A 134 -19.96 3.49 -11.77
C LEU A 134 -19.17 2.33 -11.15
N ALA A 135 -18.04 1.94 -11.75
CA ALA A 135 -17.18 0.88 -11.22
C ALA A 135 -16.65 1.24 -9.82
N LEU A 136 -16.20 2.49 -9.61
CA LEU A 136 -15.70 2.97 -8.33
C LEU A 136 -16.80 3.03 -7.25
N LYS A 137 -18.00 3.53 -7.61
CA LYS A 137 -19.18 3.54 -6.73
C LYS A 137 -19.54 2.13 -6.24
N LEU A 138 -19.63 1.18 -7.18
CA LEU A 138 -19.96 -0.21 -6.85
C LEU A 138 -18.84 -0.88 -6.04
N SER A 139 -17.58 -0.62 -6.38
CA SER A 139 -16.43 -1.18 -5.66
C SER A 139 -16.42 -0.76 -4.19
N GLY A 140 -16.65 0.52 -3.87
CA GLY A 140 -16.75 0.97 -2.48
C GLY A 140 -17.91 0.33 -1.73
N SER A 141 -19.06 0.16 -2.40
CA SER A 141 -20.23 -0.50 -1.84
C SER A 141 -20.04 -2.00 -1.57
N VAL A 142 -19.40 -2.72 -2.50
CA VAL A 142 -19.11 -4.16 -2.36
C VAL A 142 -18.13 -4.39 -1.22
N GLN A 143 -17.04 -3.61 -1.14
CA GLN A 143 -16.11 -3.70 -0.02
C GLN A 143 -16.82 -3.35 1.29
N ALA A 144 -17.63 -2.28 1.31
CA ALA A 144 -18.35 -1.86 2.52
C ALA A 144 -19.26 -2.95 3.09
N LYS A 145 -19.83 -3.83 2.25
CA LYS A 145 -20.67 -4.95 2.71
C LYS A 145 -19.94 -5.92 3.65
N ARG A 146 -18.61 -5.96 3.61
CA ARG A 146 -17.78 -6.80 4.49
C ARG A 146 -17.64 -6.21 5.89
N TRP A 147 -18.75 -5.89 6.55
CA TRP A 147 -18.74 -5.18 7.82
C TRP A 147 -18.94 -6.10 9.03
N THR A 148 -18.07 -5.98 10.04
CA THR A 148 -18.24 -6.56 11.37
C THR A 148 -18.44 -5.45 12.39
N ASN A 149 -19.50 -5.54 13.19
CA ASN A 149 -19.74 -4.65 14.33
C ASN A 149 -18.95 -5.14 15.55
N ILE A 150 -18.41 -4.19 16.32
CA ILE A 150 -17.79 -4.40 17.64
C ILE A 150 -18.39 -3.39 18.64
N PRO A 151 -18.22 -3.56 19.97
CA PRO A 151 -18.87 -2.69 20.95
C PRO A 151 -18.63 -1.18 20.73
N ASP A 152 -17.42 -0.81 20.31
CA ASP A 152 -17.00 0.59 20.13
C ASP A 152 -16.88 0.97 18.64
N GLY A 153 -17.59 0.30 17.72
CA GLY A 153 -17.56 0.64 16.30
C GLY A 153 -17.65 -0.56 15.35
N GLY A 154 -16.74 -0.65 14.39
CA GLY A 154 -16.70 -1.76 13.46
C GLY A 154 -15.59 -1.65 12.43
N TYR A 155 -15.40 -2.73 11.67
CA TYR A 155 -14.34 -2.82 10.69
C TYR A 155 -14.76 -3.63 9.46
N LEU A 156 -14.05 -3.38 8.36
CA LEU A 156 -14.11 -4.17 7.14
C LEU A 156 -13.30 -5.45 7.35
N TYR A 157 -13.96 -6.61 7.36
CA TYR A 157 -13.28 -7.87 7.64
C TYR A 157 -12.52 -8.42 6.43
N SER A 158 -11.36 -9.03 6.70
CA SER A 158 -10.44 -9.58 5.70
C SER A 158 -11.04 -10.79 4.99
N PHE A 159 -10.34 -11.34 3.98
CA PHE A 159 -10.76 -12.59 3.32
C PHE A 159 -10.83 -13.79 4.28
N ASN A 160 -10.16 -13.73 5.44
CA ASN A 160 -10.18 -14.81 6.44
C ASN A 160 -11.57 -14.99 7.09
N GLY A 161 -12.39 -13.94 7.11
CA GLY A 161 -13.78 -13.99 7.56
C GLY A 161 -14.14 -12.92 8.58
N PRO A 162 -15.40 -12.89 9.05
CA PRO A 162 -15.93 -11.81 9.89
C PRO A 162 -15.21 -11.56 11.21
N HIS A 163 -14.40 -12.51 11.70
CA HIS A 163 -13.60 -12.36 12.92
C HIS A 163 -12.29 -11.59 12.71
N SER A 164 -11.91 -11.29 11.46
CA SER A 164 -10.54 -10.93 11.10
C SER A 164 -10.43 -9.50 10.57
N LEU A 165 -9.62 -8.68 11.23
CA LEU A 165 -9.19 -7.37 10.76
C LEU A 165 -7.71 -7.46 10.33
N PHE A 166 -7.42 -7.33 9.04
CA PHE A 166 -6.05 -7.24 8.54
C PHE A 166 -5.61 -5.79 8.47
N VAL A 167 -4.35 -5.48 8.78
CA VAL A 167 -3.86 -4.09 8.74
C VAL A 167 -3.84 -3.50 7.34
N ASP A 168 -3.68 -4.30 6.29
CA ASP A 168 -3.66 -3.84 4.89
C ASP A 168 -4.98 -3.18 4.42
N THR A 169 -6.09 -3.50 5.09
CA THR A 169 -7.40 -2.89 4.84
C THR A 169 -7.40 -1.37 5.00
N ILE A 170 -6.50 -0.80 5.83
CA ILE A 170 -6.31 0.67 5.93
C ILE A 170 -5.90 1.30 4.61
N ARG A 171 -5.20 0.56 3.75
CA ARG A 171 -4.83 1.02 2.40
C ARG A 171 -5.98 0.81 1.42
N THR A 172 -6.85 -0.17 1.64
CA THR A 172 -7.94 -0.49 0.70
C THR A 172 -9.22 0.32 0.93
N ILE A 173 -9.43 0.93 2.11
CA ILE A 173 -10.58 1.81 2.37
C ILE A 173 -10.64 3.05 1.47
N ARG A 174 -9.57 3.35 0.73
CA ARG A 174 -9.58 4.33 -0.35
C ARG A 174 -10.75 4.12 -1.33
N SER A 175 -11.21 2.88 -1.52
CA SER A 175 -12.38 2.59 -2.36
C SER A 175 -13.69 3.15 -1.78
N LEU A 176 -13.88 3.09 -0.47
CA LEU A 176 -15.05 3.65 0.23
C LEU A 176 -15.02 5.17 0.15
N VAL A 177 -13.85 5.78 0.35
CA VAL A 177 -13.66 7.23 0.27
C VAL A 177 -13.96 7.74 -1.14
N VAL A 178 -13.37 7.12 -2.16
CA VAL A 178 -13.64 7.50 -3.56
C VAL A 178 -15.12 7.33 -3.91
N SER A 179 -15.75 6.23 -3.45
CA SER A 179 -17.18 6.03 -3.66
C SER A 179 -18.05 7.05 -2.91
N HIS A 180 -17.62 7.53 -1.74
CA HIS A 180 -18.32 8.55 -0.98
C HIS A 180 -18.30 9.91 -1.68
N GLU A 181 -17.13 10.34 -2.16
CA GLU A 181 -16.96 11.59 -2.92
C GLU A 181 -17.75 11.58 -4.24
N LEU A 182 -18.04 10.39 -4.76
CA LEU A 182 -18.97 10.19 -5.88
C LEU A 182 -20.46 10.19 -5.46
N GLU A 183 -20.76 10.67 -4.26
CA GLU A 183 -22.10 10.80 -3.65
C GLU A 183 -22.87 9.47 -3.58
N PHE A 184 -22.16 8.35 -3.46
CA PHE A 184 -22.77 7.02 -3.45
C PHE A 184 -22.97 6.48 -2.04
N TYR A 185 -24.07 5.74 -1.86
CA TYR A 185 -24.41 5.06 -0.63
C TYR A 185 -24.57 3.56 -0.91
N MET A 186 -24.09 2.71 0.01
CA MET A 186 -24.49 1.30 -0.04
C MET A 186 -25.93 1.18 0.48
N MET A 187 -26.82 0.66 -0.36
CA MET A 187 -28.19 0.32 0.01
C MET A 187 -28.22 -1.10 0.59
N GLY A 188 -28.67 -1.22 1.84
CA GLY A 188 -28.87 -2.50 2.54
C GLY A 188 -30.32 -2.94 2.55
N GLU A 189 -30.63 -3.94 3.39
CA GLU A 189 -31.99 -4.40 3.63
C GLU A 189 -32.89 -3.25 4.11
N ASN A 190 -34.18 -3.28 3.73
CA ASN A 190 -35.17 -2.23 4.07
C ASN A 190 -34.74 -0.82 3.64
N ASP A 191 -34.04 -0.72 2.51
CA ASP A 191 -33.52 0.52 1.93
C ASP A 191 -32.64 1.34 2.89
N GLN A 192 -31.99 0.66 3.86
CA GLN A 192 -31.09 1.31 4.80
C GLN A 192 -29.85 1.81 4.08
N LYS A 193 -29.64 3.14 4.12
CA LYS A 193 -28.46 3.79 3.56
C LYS A 193 -27.29 3.67 4.51
N THR A 194 -26.17 3.15 4.02
CA THR A 194 -24.89 3.18 4.74
C THR A 194 -24.03 4.32 4.21
N ASN A 195 -23.59 5.20 5.11
CA ASN A 195 -22.58 6.21 4.83
C ASN A 195 -21.20 5.54 4.71
N LEU A 196 -20.58 5.64 3.54
CA LEU A 196 -19.30 4.99 3.23
C LEU A 196 -18.11 5.68 3.91
N LEU A 197 -18.12 7.02 4.03
CA LEU A 197 -17.11 7.76 4.79
C LEU A 197 -17.12 7.35 6.26
N HIS A 198 -18.31 7.26 6.86
CA HIS A 198 -18.45 6.85 8.25
C HIS A 198 -17.87 5.45 8.49
N ARG A 199 -18.12 4.47 7.59
CA ARG A 199 -17.49 3.15 7.68
C ARG A 199 -15.98 3.19 7.50
N ALA A 200 -15.47 3.99 6.57
CA ALA A 200 -14.03 4.16 6.39
C ALA A 200 -13.36 4.69 7.67
N VAL A 201 -13.99 5.68 8.32
CA VAL A 201 -13.49 6.29 9.55
C VAL A 201 -13.48 5.30 10.72
N LEU A 202 -14.61 4.63 10.98
CA LEU A 202 -14.71 3.62 12.04
C LEU A 202 -13.72 2.47 11.84
N HIS A 203 -13.52 2.06 10.59
CA HIS A 203 -12.56 1.02 10.27
C HIS A 203 -11.12 1.44 10.56
N ALA A 204 -10.74 2.66 10.18
CA ALA A 204 -9.40 3.19 10.44
C ALA A 204 -9.17 3.44 11.95
N LEU A 205 -10.19 3.88 12.69
CA LEU A 205 -10.13 3.94 14.17
C LEU A 205 -9.93 2.56 14.78
N SER A 206 -10.67 1.55 14.31
CA SER A 206 -10.49 0.16 14.73
C SER A 206 -9.09 -0.36 14.40
N THR A 207 -8.57 -0.04 13.22
CA THR A 207 -7.20 -0.43 12.82
C THR A 207 -6.15 0.24 13.71
N ALA A 208 -6.30 1.53 14.00
CA ALA A 208 -5.41 2.26 14.91
C ALA A 208 -5.45 1.67 16.33
N LYS A 209 -6.65 1.34 16.84
CA LYS A 209 -6.84 0.78 18.18
C LYS A 209 -6.36 -0.66 18.31
N TYR A 210 -6.59 -1.48 17.29
CA TYR A 210 -6.40 -2.93 17.37
C TYR A 210 -5.09 -3.42 16.74
N SER A 211 -4.67 -2.85 15.62
CA SER A 211 -3.49 -3.29 14.88
C SER A 211 -2.20 -2.59 15.29
N VAL A 212 -2.25 -1.32 15.72
CA VAL A 212 -1.06 -0.54 16.12
C VAL A 212 -0.89 -0.58 17.64
N PHE A 213 0.36 -0.71 18.10
CA PHE A 213 0.77 -0.71 19.50
C PHE A 213 1.43 0.62 19.86
N TYR A 214 1.27 1.08 21.10
CA TYR A 214 1.63 2.44 21.51
C TYR A 214 2.53 2.48 22.75
N GLY A 215 2.86 1.33 23.34
CA GLY A 215 3.62 1.31 24.60
C GLY A 215 2.88 1.96 25.77
N GLU A 216 1.54 1.91 25.75
CA GLU A 216 0.64 2.54 26.72
C GLU A 216 0.02 1.53 27.70
N GLY A 217 0.60 0.33 27.77
CA GLY A 217 0.23 -0.70 28.74
C GLY A 217 -0.90 -1.60 28.27
N ARG A 218 -1.06 -1.79 26.95
CA ARG A 218 -2.00 -2.77 26.38
C ARG A 218 -1.72 -4.19 26.90
N ASP A 219 -0.46 -4.61 26.84
CA ASP A 219 0.05 -5.89 27.34
C ASP A 219 1.60 -5.84 27.46
N THR A 220 2.24 -6.95 27.87
CA THR A 220 3.71 -7.02 28.06
C THR A 220 4.52 -6.86 26.77
N TYR A 221 3.90 -7.03 25.60
CA TYR A 221 4.51 -6.88 24.27
C TYR A 221 4.04 -5.61 23.54
N ASP A 222 3.56 -4.62 24.31
CA ASP A 222 3.15 -3.31 23.80
C ASP A 222 4.36 -2.40 23.61
N GLU A 223 4.78 -2.28 22.36
CA GLU A 223 5.93 -1.49 21.93
C GLU A 223 5.45 -0.42 20.95
N TRP A 224 5.99 0.81 21.06
CA TRP A 224 5.60 1.94 20.20
C TRP A 224 5.77 1.59 18.72
N GLY A 225 4.67 1.61 17.97
CA GLY A 225 4.64 1.42 16.53
C GLY A 225 4.73 -0.02 16.05
N ARG A 226 4.92 -0.98 16.96
CA ARG A 226 4.72 -2.39 16.64
C ARG A 226 3.34 -2.57 16.03
N THR A 227 3.24 -3.40 14.98
CA THR A 227 2.00 -3.52 14.20
C THR A 227 1.64 -4.99 13.99
N ALA A 228 0.47 -5.39 14.47
CA ALA A 228 -0.09 -6.70 14.18
C ALA A 228 -0.56 -6.76 12.73
N HIS A 229 -0.25 -7.87 12.07
CA HIS A 229 -0.80 -8.14 10.74
C HIS A 229 -2.31 -8.35 10.80
N GLU A 230 -2.78 -9.21 11.71
CA GLU A 230 -4.19 -9.53 11.88
C GLU A 230 -4.62 -9.29 13.33
N SER A 231 -5.84 -8.81 13.52
CA SER A 231 -6.51 -8.69 14.81
C SER A 231 -7.79 -9.54 14.80
N VAL A 232 -7.91 -10.46 15.77
CA VAL A 232 -8.98 -11.44 15.83
C VAL A 232 -10.03 -11.03 16.86
N PHE A 233 -11.30 -11.14 16.48
CA PHE A 233 -12.46 -10.80 17.30
C PHE A 233 -13.43 -11.98 17.43
N ASN A 234 -14.16 -12.04 18.53
CA ASN A 234 -15.27 -12.98 18.67
C ASN A 234 -16.53 -12.46 18.00
N VAL A 235 -17.03 -13.19 17.00
CA VAL A 235 -18.22 -12.77 16.25
C VAL A 235 -19.53 -12.88 17.03
N ASN A 236 -19.54 -13.54 18.20
CA ASN A 236 -20.74 -13.63 19.04
C ASN A 236 -20.99 -12.34 19.85
N ASP A 237 -19.94 -11.63 20.26
CA ASP A 237 -20.04 -10.47 21.16
C ASP A 237 -19.21 -9.26 20.71
N GLY A 238 -18.42 -9.39 19.63
CA GLY A 238 -17.56 -8.35 19.09
C GLY A 238 -16.26 -8.10 19.87
N ASN A 239 -15.98 -8.88 20.93
CA ASN A 239 -14.80 -8.63 21.77
C ASN A 239 -13.49 -9.03 21.08
N PHE A 240 -12.48 -8.17 21.20
CA PHE A 240 -11.11 -8.47 20.77
C PHE A 240 -10.56 -9.71 21.51
N ARG A 241 -9.82 -10.55 20.79
CA ARG A 241 -9.24 -11.80 21.32
C ARG A 241 -7.72 -11.74 21.38
N CYS A 242 -7.08 -11.53 20.24
CA CYS A 242 -5.62 -11.51 20.16
C CYS A 242 -5.13 -10.92 18.83
N PRO A 243 -3.85 -10.48 18.79
CA PRO A 243 -3.16 -10.31 17.53
C PRO A 243 -2.83 -11.69 16.91
N ALA A 244 -2.80 -11.75 15.58
CA ALA A 244 -2.47 -12.91 14.79
C ALA A 244 -1.70 -12.49 13.53
N THR A 245 -1.34 -13.46 12.69
CA THR A 245 -0.70 -13.21 11.40
C THR A 245 -0.93 -14.38 10.45
N GLN A 246 -1.04 -14.09 9.16
CA GLN A 246 -0.93 -15.10 8.10
C GLN A 246 0.46 -15.12 7.45
N GLN A 247 1.08 -13.96 7.26
CA GLN A 247 2.31 -13.79 6.47
C GLN A 247 3.56 -13.47 7.28
N GLY A 248 3.40 -12.97 8.51
CA GLY A 248 4.49 -12.66 9.43
C GLY A 248 4.99 -13.89 10.18
N TYR A 249 6.10 -13.74 10.91
CA TYR A 249 6.66 -14.81 11.71
C TYR A 249 5.76 -15.18 12.90
N SER A 250 5.18 -14.19 13.57
CA SER A 250 4.28 -14.39 14.72
C SER A 250 3.26 -13.26 14.84
N GLY A 251 2.12 -13.52 15.49
CA GLY A 251 1.19 -12.46 15.91
C GLY A 251 1.81 -11.50 16.94
N PHE A 252 2.97 -11.86 17.51
CA PHE A 252 3.73 -11.05 18.46
C PHE A 252 4.94 -10.33 17.83
N THR A 253 5.19 -10.48 16.53
CA THR A 253 6.21 -9.70 15.80
C THR A 253 5.58 -8.67 14.89
N THR A 254 6.41 -7.94 14.12
CA THR A 254 5.96 -6.95 13.14
C THR A 254 6.41 -7.40 11.75
N TRP A 255 5.46 -7.91 10.96
CA TRP A 255 5.67 -8.16 9.55
C TRP A 255 5.77 -6.84 8.80
N THR A 256 6.89 -6.59 8.12
CA THR A 256 7.28 -5.23 7.73
C THR A 256 6.44 -4.67 6.59
N ARG A 257 5.88 -5.50 5.71
CA ARG A 257 4.88 -5.04 4.74
C ARG A 257 3.53 -4.69 5.39
N GLY A 258 3.12 -5.42 6.42
CA GLY A 258 1.92 -5.08 7.20
C GLY A 258 2.06 -3.72 7.88
N LEU A 259 3.23 -3.47 8.49
CA LEU A 259 3.61 -2.16 9.02
C LEU A 259 3.55 -1.07 7.92
N ALA A 260 4.15 -1.34 6.76
CA ALA A 260 4.20 -0.39 5.66
C ALA A 260 2.80 0.00 5.15
N TRP A 261 1.83 -0.92 5.17
CA TRP A 261 0.45 -0.59 4.83
C TRP A 261 -0.18 0.43 5.77
N ALA A 262 0.05 0.30 7.08
CA ALA A 262 -0.37 1.31 8.04
C ALA A 262 0.37 2.64 7.83
N MET A 263 1.69 2.58 7.56
CA MET A 263 2.52 3.77 7.30
C MET A 263 2.00 4.59 6.14
N VAL A 264 1.51 3.99 5.05
CA VAL A 264 0.96 4.74 3.91
C VAL A 264 -0.53 5.05 4.10
N GLY A 265 -1.30 4.13 4.67
CA GLY A 265 -2.75 4.27 4.78
C GLY A 265 -3.17 5.42 5.69
N PHE A 266 -2.58 5.56 6.87
CA PHE A 266 -2.93 6.66 7.78
C PHE A 266 -2.61 8.05 7.22
N PRO A 267 -1.40 8.32 6.68
CA PRO A 267 -1.12 9.59 6.00
C PRO A 267 -2.05 9.90 4.83
N GLU A 268 -2.41 8.92 4.00
CA GLU A 268 -3.38 9.14 2.92
C GLU A 268 -4.77 9.50 3.44
N GLN A 269 -5.23 8.85 4.53
CA GLN A 269 -6.48 9.26 5.16
C GLN A 269 -6.37 10.66 5.75
N LEU A 270 -5.25 11.02 6.40
CA LEU A 270 -5.02 12.39 6.92
C LEU A 270 -5.03 13.44 5.81
N GLU A 271 -4.41 13.15 4.65
CA GLU A 271 -4.45 13.99 3.46
C GLU A 271 -5.90 14.23 3.00
N TYR A 272 -6.73 13.18 2.99
CA TYR A 272 -8.14 13.29 2.63
C TYR A 272 -8.96 14.05 3.67
N LEU A 273 -8.82 13.75 4.97
CA LEU A 273 -9.58 14.42 6.04
C LEU A 273 -9.32 15.94 6.06
N LYS A 274 -8.12 16.38 5.68
CA LYS A 274 -7.77 17.81 5.54
C LYS A 274 -8.60 18.52 4.46
N THR A 275 -9.17 17.78 3.51
CA THR A 275 -10.01 18.33 2.43
C THR A 275 -11.50 18.40 2.78
N LEU A 276 -11.90 17.80 3.90
CA LEU A 276 -13.30 17.79 4.32
C LEU A 276 -13.69 19.11 4.99
N ASP A 277 -14.95 19.49 4.82
CA ASP A 277 -15.50 20.59 5.59
C ASP A 277 -15.58 20.17 7.07
N PRO A 278 -15.23 21.05 8.04
CA PRO A 278 -15.30 20.71 9.46
C PRO A 278 -16.66 20.13 9.90
N SER A 279 -17.75 20.60 9.30
CA SER A 279 -19.10 20.08 9.57
C SER A 279 -19.30 18.62 9.14
N GLU A 280 -18.58 18.15 8.12
CA GLU A 280 -18.65 16.75 7.70
C GLU A 280 -18.00 15.85 8.77
N LEU A 281 -16.84 16.26 9.30
CA LEU A 281 -16.16 15.58 10.40
C LEU A 281 -17.01 15.58 11.68
N GLU A 282 -17.56 16.74 12.05
CA GLU A 282 -18.43 16.89 13.23
C GLU A 282 -19.72 16.07 13.13
N SER A 283 -20.18 15.76 11.91
CA SER A 283 -21.37 14.94 11.69
C SER A 283 -21.14 13.44 11.88
N LEU A 284 -19.88 13.00 11.93
CA LEU A 284 -19.55 11.60 12.15
C LEU A 284 -19.82 11.24 13.61
N PRO A 285 -20.57 10.16 13.90
CA PRO A 285 -20.92 9.79 15.26
C PRO A 285 -19.77 9.02 15.94
N VAL A 286 -18.63 9.69 16.10
CA VAL A 286 -17.43 9.20 16.79
C VAL A 286 -17.04 10.19 17.89
N GLU A 287 -16.54 9.68 19.02
CA GLU A 287 -16.19 10.52 20.18
C GLU A 287 -14.72 10.95 20.13
N GLU A 288 -13.86 10.17 19.46
CA GLU A 288 -12.44 10.39 19.36
C GLU A 288 -12.09 11.53 18.39
N ASP A 289 -11.00 12.25 18.68
CA ASP A 289 -10.37 13.13 17.69
C ASP A 289 -9.71 12.26 16.60
N ILE A 290 -10.41 12.12 15.47
CA ILE A 290 -9.99 11.28 14.34
C ILE A 290 -8.58 11.68 13.86
N ILE A 291 -8.29 12.97 13.78
CA ILE A 291 -7.02 13.48 13.25
C ILE A 291 -5.89 13.13 14.23
N GLU A 292 -6.10 13.32 15.53
CA GLU A 292 -5.12 12.96 16.56
C GLU A 292 -4.82 11.46 16.54
N VAL A 293 -5.85 10.61 16.47
CA VAL A 293 -5.69 9.15 16.44
C VAL A 293 -4.91 8.71 15.19
N TYR A 294 -5.24 9.25 14.02
CA TYR A 294 -4.58 8.85 12.77
C TYR A 294 -3.14 9.36 12.71
N GLU A 295 -2.89 10.58 13.19
CA GLU A 295 -1.54 11.13 13.26
C GLU A 295 -0.67 10.33 14.24
N LYS A 296 -1.20 9.95 15.40
CA LYS A 296 -0.52 9.08 16.36
C LYS A 296 -0.17 7.72 15.76
N ALA A 297 -1.11 7.09 15.05
CA ALA A 297 -0.88 5.81 14.38
C ALA A 297 0.18 5.93 13.26
N ALA A 298 0.12 6.99 12.45
CA ALA A 298 1.10 7.26 11.40
C ALA A 298 2.51 7.47 11.97
N ARG A 299 2.65 8.29 13.02
CA ARG A 299 3.92 8.51 13.72
C ARG A 299 4.48 7.23 14.32
N ALA A 300 3.65 6.51 15.08
CA ALA A 300 4.06 5.26 15.71
C ALA A 300 4.62 4.27 14.68
N THR A 301 3.87 3.99 13.63
CA THR A 301 4.30 3.04 12.60
C THR A 301 5.54 3.50 11.83
N CYS A 302 5.65 4.79 11.51
CA CYS A 302 6.84 5.34 10.85
C CYS A 302 8.09 5.35 11.75
N ASP A 303 7.93 5.63 13.04
CA ASP A 303 9.01 5.56 14.03
C ASP A 303 9.53 4.13 14.16
N PHE A 304 8.65 3.14 14.34
CA PHE A 304 9.05 1.74 14.43
C PHE A 304 9.79 1.29 13.16
N PHE A 305 9.33 1.71 11.97
CA PHE A 305 10.04 1.43 10.73
C PHE A 305 11.45 2.03 10.74
N ILE A 306 11.60 3.30 11.14
CA ILE A 306 12.91 3.97 11.18
C ILE A 306 13.85 3.26 12.16
N ASP A 307 13.35 2.86 13.33
CA ASP A 307 14.15 2.28 14.42
C ASP A 307 14.51 0.81 14.16
N ASN A 308 13.66 0.05 13.46
CA ASN A 308 13.83 -1.38 13.19
C ASN A 308 14.26 -1.72 11.75
N THR A 309 14.79 -0.73 11.02
CA THR A 309 15.29 -0.92 9.65
C THR A 309 16.80 -0.65 9.57
N PRO A 310 17.57 -1.47 8.81
CA PRO A 310 18.98 -1.24 8.48
C PRO A 310 19.31 0.17 7.98
N THR A 311 20.60 0.49 7.89
CA THR A 311 21.04 1.89 7.68
C THR A 311 20.61 2.48 6.34
N ASP A 312 20.39 1.65 5.33
CA ASP A 312 19.95 2.00 3.97
C ASP A 312 18.43 2.21 3.85
N GLY A 313 17.66 1.86 4.88
CA GLY A 313 16.20 1.99 4.84
C GLY A 313 15.47 0.81 4.20
N ILE A 314 16.13 -0.32 3.96
CA ILE A 314 15.49 -1.53 3.42
C ILE A 314 15.28 -2.57 4.54
N PRO A 315 14.04 -2.89 4.93
CA PRO A 315 13.77 -3.73 6.09
C PRO A 315 13.95 -5.22 5.77
N TYR A 316 14.20 -6.00 6.83
CA TYR A 316 13.99 -7.45 6.80
C TYR A 316 12.49 -7.76 6.74
N TRP A 317 12.11 -8.94 6.24
CA TRP A 317 10.70 -9.28 6.00
C TRP A 317 9.81 -9.25 7.25
N ASP A 318 10.38 -9.49 8.44
CA ASP A 318 9.71 -9.39 9.74
C ASP A 318 10.73 -8.97 10.80
N ALA A 319 10.39 -7.99 11.63
CA ALA A 319 11.27 -7.39 12.63
C ALA A 319 11.60 -8.32 13.82
N GLY A 320 10.89 -9.45 13.96
CA GLY A 320 11.17 -10.47 14.96
C GLY A 320 11.43 -11.86 14.36
N ALA A 321 11.81 -11.94 13.08
CA ALA A 321 12.19 -13.20 12.46
C ALA A 321 13.38 -13.84 13.22
N PRO A 322 13.34 -15.17 13.49
CA PRO A 322 14.27 -15.80 14.42
C PRO A 322 15.72 -15.78 13.94
N GLY A 323 15.94 -15.80 12.62
CA GLY A 323 17.27 -15.73 12.02
C GLY A 323 17.97 -14.40 12.26
N LEU A 324 17.25 -13.32 12.59
CA LEU A 324 17.85 -12.02 12.95
C LEU A 324 18.79 -12.14 14.15
N ALA A 325 18.50 -13.06 15.09
CA ALA A 325 19.36 -13.32 16.25
C ALA A 325 20.77 -13.82 15.86
N HIS A 326 20.94 -14.35 14.64
CA HIS A 326 22.22 -14.80 14.10
C HIS A 326 22.94 -13.72 13.28
N MET A 327 22.33 -12.56 13.08
CA MET A 327 22.87 -11.50 12.21
C MET A 327 23.67 -10.44 12.97
N GLY A 328 23.80 -10.55 14.29
CA GLY A 328 24.49 -9.57 15.13
C GLY A 328 23.79 -8.22 15.09
N ASP A 329 24.55 -7.13 15.08
CA ASP A 329 24.02 -5.76 15.00
C ASP A 329 23.66 -5.39 13.55
N TYR A 330 22.65 -6.07 13.01
CA TYR A 330 22.23 -5.89 11.61
C TYR A 330 21.64 -4.50 11.34
N LEU A 331 21.18 -3.78 12.36
CA LEU A 331 20.59 -2.44 12.25
C LEU A 331 21.65 -1.33 12.08
N SER A 332 22.92 -1.58 12.45
CA SER A 332 24.01 -0.59 12.32
C SER A 332 24.76 -0.65 10.98
N ARG A 333 24.31 -1.46 10.04
CA ARG A 333 24.85 -1.58 8.67
C ARG A 333 23.75 -1.57 7.61
N ALA A 334 24.14 -1.50 6.34
CA ALA A 334 23.20 -1.65 5.24
C ALA A 334 22.62 -3.06 5.24
N SER A 335 21.39 -3.20 4.75
CA SER A 335 20.77 -4.50 4.59
C SER A 335 21.57 -5.33 3.57
N ASP A 336 21.58 -6.64 3.77
CA ASP A 336 22.26 -7.57 2.86
C ASP A 336 21.23 -8.56 2.32
N PRO A 337 20.77 -8.43 1.06
CA PRO A 337 19.81 -9.39 0.49
C PRO A 337 20.40 -10.79 0.24
N TYR A 338 21.73 -10.96 0.32
CA TYR A 338 22.43 -12.20 -0.01
C TYR A 338 22.98 -12.93 1.22
N ASN A 339 22.54 -12.54 2.42
CA ASN A 339 22.94 -13.19 3.67
C ASN A 339 22.37 -14.61 3.82
N ASP A 340 22.76 -15.29 4.91
CA ASP A 340 22.44 -16.71 5.15
C ASP A 340 21.26 -16.95 6.11
N HIS A 341 20.63 -15.90 6.63
CA HIS A 341 19.76 -15.95 7.81
C HIS A 341 18.32 -15.50 7.53
N GLU A 342 18.11 -14.25 7.09
CA GLU A 342 16.76 -13.71 6.86
C GLU A 342 16.70 -12.85 5.60
N PRO A 343 15.63 -12.96 4.79
CA PRO A 343 15.48 -12.13 3.60
C PRO A 343 15.04 -10.70 3.93
N VAL A 344 15.48 -9.76 3.10
CA VAL A 344 14.90 -8.40 3.05
C VAL A 344 13.54 -8.43 2.36
N ASP A 345 12.72 -7.40 2.58
CA ASP A 345 11.52 -7.16 1.78
C ASP A 345 11.52 -5.72 1.24
N SER A 346 12.03 -5.57 0.02
CA SER A 346 12.08 -4.27 -0.68
C SER A 346 10.71 -3.70 -1.01
N SER A 347 9.67 -4.55 -1.11
CA SER A 347 8.30 -4.08 -1.31
C SER A 347 7.80 -3.28 -0.10
N ALA A 348 8.15 -3.71 1.12
CA ALA A 348 7.87 -2.94 2.34
C ALA A 348 8.62 -1.59 2.35
N ALA A 349 9.84 -1.52 1.79
CA ALA A 349 10.56 -0.25 1.62
C ALA A 349 9.85 0.69 0.64
N ALA A 350 9.38 0.19 -0.51
CA ALA A 350 8.67 0.99 -1.51
C ALA A 350 7.36 1.60 -0.95
N ILE A 351 6.62 0.80 -0.17
CA ILE A 351 5.39 1.24 0.49
C ILE A 351 5.71 2.18 1.66
N GLY A 352 6.69 1.82 2.49
CA GLY A 352 7.11 2.61 3.65
C GLY A 352 7.64 4.00 3.25
N ALA A 353 8.38 4.10 2.14
CA ALA A 353 8.84 5.38 1.59
C ALA A 353 7.66 6.30 1.23
N GLN A 354 6.55 5.77 0.72
CA GLN A 354 5.34 6.57 0.49
C GLN A 354 4.77 7.10 1.80
N GLY A 355 4.64 6.23 2.81
CA GLY A 355 4.17 6.65 4.13
C GLY A 355 5.03 7.75 4.75
N LEU A 356 6.35 7.59 4.71
CA LEU A 356 7.32 8.55 5.21
C LEU A 356 7.24 9.91 4.50
N LEU A 357 7.19 9.91 3.16
CA LEU A 357 7.11 11.15 2.39
C LEU A 357 5.76 11.86 2.58
N ARG A 358 4.65 11.11 2.58
CA ARG A 358 3.31 11.67 2.80
C ARG A 358 3.17 12.25 4.21
N LEU A 359 3.57 11.50 5.25
CA LEU A 359 3.54 11.99 6.63
C LEU A 359 4.46 13.19 6.81
N GLY A 360 5.70 13.11 6.30
CA GLY A 360 6.67 14.19 6.38
C GLY A 360 6.14 15.49 5.75
N LYS A 361 5.55 15.38 4.55
CA LYS A 361 4.90 16.53 3.92
C LYS A 361 3.70 17.05 4.70
N TYR A 362 2.79 16.17 5.13
CA TYR A 362 1.61 16.54 5.91
C TYR A 362 1.98 17.34 7.17
N LEU A 363 3.01 16.89 7.90
CA LEU A 363 3.51 17.55 9.09
C LEU A 363 4.25 18.86 8.79
N ASN A 364 5.09 18.89 7.74
CA ASN A 364 5.74 20.13 7.29
C ASN A 364 4.71 21.20 6.89
N ASP A 365 3.64 20.83 6.19
CA ASP A 365 2.55 21.73 5.82
C ASP A 365 1.80 22.28 7.06
N LYS A 366 1.88 21.58 8.20
CA LYS A 366 1.36 22.01 9.51
C LYS A 366 2.40 22.75 10.35
N ASN A 367 3.60 22.99 9.84
CA ASN A 367 4.75 23.55 10.57
C ASN A 367 5.16 22.71 11.80
N ASP A 368 4.95 21.40 11.74
CA ASP A 368 5.46 20.47 12.74
C ASP A 368 6.90 20.06 12.41
N GLY A 369 7.80 20.24 13.39
CA GLY A 369 9.24 20.01 13.22
C GLY A 369 9.61 18.56 12.91
N ASP A 370 8.77 17.59 13.26
CA ASP A 370 9.02 16.18 12.97
C ASP A 370 8.85 15.85 11.47
N GLY A 371 8.17 16.72 10.71
CA GLY A 371 7.95 16.52 9.27
C GLY A 371 9.26 16.35 8.49
N THR A 372 10.32 17.06 8.90
CA THR A 372 11.65 16.94 8.28
C THR A 372 12.27 15.56 8.50
N LYS A 373 12.10 14.96 9.68
CA LYS A 373 12.60 13.61 10.01
C LYS A 373 12.03 12.58 9.04
N TYR A 374 10.70 12.53 8.89
CA TYR A 374 10.04 11.54 8.03
C TYR A 374 10.32 11.79 6.55
N TRP A 375 10.34 13.06 6.13
CA TRP A 375 10.69 13.41 4.75
C TRP A 375 12.09 12.91 4.38
N GLN A 376 13.10 13.19 5.22
CA GLN A 376 14.46 12.76 4.97
C GLN A 376 14.65 11.23 5.06
N ALA A 377 13.90 10.57 5.96
CA ALA A 377 13.86 9.11 5.99
C ALA A 377 13.32 8.54 4.67
N GLY A 378 12.23 9.11 4.13
CA GLY A 378 11.66 8.72 2.84
C GLY A 378 12.66 8.89 1.69
N LEU A 379 13.35 10.04 1.61
CA LEU A 379 14.40 10.27 0.60
C LEU A 379 15.57 9.29 0.74
N THR A 380 15.96 8.96 1.98
CA THR A 380 17.01 7.97 2.26
C THR A 380 16.63 6.59 1.72
N VAL A 381 15.38 6.16 1.93
CA VAL A 381 14.89 4.88 1.38
C VAL A 381 14.92 4.89 -0.14
N LEU A 382 14.36 5.93 -0.78
CA LEU A 382 14.33 6.02 -2.26
C LEU A 382 15.73 6.04 -2.87
N ASN A 383 16.68 6.70 -2.23
CA ASN A 383 18.07 6.77 -2.70
C ASN A 383 18.70 5.38 -2.86
N HIS A 384 18.40 4.45 -1.95
CA HIS A 384 18.93 3.08 -2.00
C HIS A 384 18.04 2.14 -2.80
N LEU A 385 16.71 2.26 -2.67
CA LEU A 385 15.75 1.40 -3.36
C LEU A 385 15.83 1.52 -4.89
N PHE A 386 16.14 2.71 -5.41
CA PHE A 386 16.26 2.97 -6.85
C PHE A 386 17.68 2.73 -7.39
N ASP A 387 18.51 1.97 -6.65
CA ASP A 387 19.80 1.47 -7.09
C ASP A 387 19.84 -0.07 -7.04
N GLU A 388 20.81 -0.65 -7.75
CA GLU A 388 21.19 -2.04 -7.55
C GLU A 388 21.71 -2.24 -6.11
N PRO A 389 21.40 -3.37 -5.45
CA PRO A 389 20.80 -4.59 -6.01
C PRO A 389 19.26 -4.61 -6.05
N TYR A 390 18.56 -3.56 -5.60
CA TYR A 390 17.10 -3.57 -5.50
C TYR A 390 16.41 -3.21 -6.81
N LEU A 391 16.95 -2.26 -7.58
CA LEU A 391 16.44 -1.94 -8.91
C LEU A 391 16.94 -2.97 -9.92
N SER A 392 16.00 -3.67 -10.57
CA SER A 392 16.29 -4.69 -11.58
C SER A 392 16.75 -4.08 -12.90
N THR A 393 18.00 -4.35 -13.27
CA THR A 393 18.62 -3.89 -14.53
C THR A 393 18.77 -5.01 -15.56
N ASP A 394 18.45 -6.26 -15.18
CA ASP A 394 18.50 -7.42 -16.05
C ASP A 394 17.33 -7.38 -17.05
N PRO A 395 17.56 -7.29 -18.38
CA PRO A 395 16.49 -7.26 -19.37
C PRO A 395 15.63 -8.53 -19.38
N GLU A 396 16.16 -9.66 -18.92
CA GLU A 396 15.44 -10.94 -18.87
C GLU A 396 14.55 -11.09 -17.63
N HIS A 397 14.70 -10.20 -16.64
CA HIS A 397 13.86 -10.18 -15.44
C HIS A 397 12.63 -9.30 -15.67
N GLN A 398 11.42 -9.83 -15.46
CA GLN A 398 10.15 -9.13 -15.69
C GLN A 398 9.80 -8.10 -14.61
N GLY A 399 10.23 -8.32 -13.36
CA GLY A 399 10.00 -7.37 -12.27
C GLY A 399 11.00 -6.21 -12.21
N LEU A 400 10.58 -5.09 -11.63
CA LEU A 400 11.31 -3.83 -11.46
C LEU A 400 12.07 -3.75 -10.14
N ILE A 401 11.44 -4.10 -9.02
CA ILE A 401 12.03 -4.03 -7.67
C ILE A 401 12.25 -5.43 -7.10
N LEU A 402 13.52 -5.82 -6.98
CA LEU A 402 13.97 -7.13 -6.52
C LEU A 402 14.02 -7.24 -5.01
N HIS A 403 14.09 -8.49 -4.52
CA HIS A 403 14.14 -8.85 -3.11
C HIS A 403 12.82 -8.58 -2.35
N SER A 404 11.71 -8.82 -3.03
CA SER A 404 10.37 -8.84 -2.42
C SER A 404 10.08 -10.21 -1.81
N ILE A 405 9.38 -10.23 -0.67
CA ILE A 405 8.99 -11.47 0.02
C ILE A 405 7.49 -11.56 0.13
N TYR A 406 6.87 -12.51 -0.57
CA TYR A 406 5.43 -12.69 -0.53
C TYR A 406 4.95 -13.38 0.75
N HIS A 407 5.40 -14.61 1.03
CA HIS A 407 4.82 -15.41 2.11
C HIS A 407 5.83 -16.41 2.68
N ARG A 408 6.78 -15.86 3.45
CA ARG A 408 7.89 -16.63 4.03
C ARG A 408 7.44 -17.85 4.83
N PRO A 409 6.39 -17.80 5.70
CA PRO A 409 5.96 -18.98 6.47
C PRO A 409 5.46 -20.16 5.63
N ASN A 410 4.89 -19.91 4.44
CA ASN A 410 4.37 -20.97 3.56
C ASN A 410 5.42 -21.49 2.57
N GLY A 411 6.63 -20.91 2.57
CA GLY A 411 7.71 -21.34 1.69
C GLY A 411 7.41 -21.13 0.20
N TRP A 412 6.63 -20.11 -0.14
CA TRP A 412 6.24 -19.83 -1.54
C TRP A 412 7.26 -19.02 -2.32
N ASP A 413 8.11 -18.28 -1.61
CA ASP A 413 9.15 -17.44 -2.19
C ASP A 413 10.25 -18.30 -2.82
N TYR A 414 10.72 -17.92 -4.01
CA TYR A 414 11.80 -18.64 -4.69
C TYR A 414 13.11 -18.54 -3.90
N VAL A 415 13.74 -19.68 -3.67
CA VAL A 415 15.06 -19.78 -3.05
C VAL A 415 16.08 -20.19 -4.12
N PRO A 416 17.02 -19.29 -4.49
CA PRO A 416 18.07 -19.62 -5.44
C PRO A 416 18.88 -20.84 -5.00
N LYS A 417 19.32 -21.66 -5.98
CA LYS A 417 20.07 -22.89 -5.70
C LYS A 417 21.33 -22.59 -4.88
N GLY A 418 21.46 -23.23 -3.72
CA GLY A 418 22.59 -23.05 -2.80
C GLY A 418 22.38 -21.98 -1.73
N SER A 419 21.30 -21.18 -1.83
CA SER A 419 20.88 -20.25 -0.79
C SER A 419 20.07 -20.94 0.32
N LYS A 420 20.07 -20.34 1.51
CA LYS A 420 19.19 -20.70 2.64
C LYS A 420 17.93 -19.83 2.72
N ILE A 421 17.94 -18.70 2.03
CA ILE A 421 16.86 -17.70 2.06
C ILE A 421 16.46 -17.27 0.64
N PRO A 422 15.20 -16.83 0.45
CA PRO A 422 14.73 -16.28 -0.81
C PRO A 422 15.34 -14.90 -1.05
N TYR A 423 15.69 -14.63 -2.30
CA TYR A 423 16.12 -13.31 -2.75
C TYR A 423 16.04 -13.25 -4.29
N GLY A 424 16.11 -12.03 -4.84
CA GLY A 424 16.26 -11.82 -6.28
C GLY A 424 14.95 -11.83 -7.07
N GLU A 425 13.80 -11.97 -6.40
CA GLU A 425 12.48 -11.89 -7.04
C GLU A 425 11.76 -10.58 -6.71
N SER A 426 10.84 -10.19 -7.58
CA SER A 426 9.97 -9.02 -7.46
C SER A 426 8.53 -9.44 -7.13
N SER A 427 7.73 -8.48 -6.69
CA SER A 427 6.28 -8.60 -6.53
C SER A 427 5.54 -7.51 -7.28
N MET A 428 4.31 -7.81 -7.72
CA MET A 428 3.53 -6.85 -8.50
C MET A 428 3.16 -5.60 -7.70
N TRP A 429 2.92 -5.74 -6.39
CA TRP A 429 2.68 -4.60 -5.49
C TRP A 429 3.95 -3.78 -5.24
N GLY A 430 5.12 -4.42 -5.06
CA GLY A 430 6.39 -3.70 -4.86
C GLY A 430 6.74 -2.85 -6.08
N ASP A 431 6.57 -3.44 -7.25
CA ASP A 431 6.71 -2.80 -8.55
C ASP A 431 5.75 -1.62 -8.76
N TYR A 432 4.46 -1.78 -8.43
CA TYR A 432 3.47 -0.71 -8.55
C TYR A 432 3.76 0.43 -7.57
N HIS A 433 4.07 0.11 -6.31
CA HIS A 433 4.31 1.11 -5.27
C HIS A 433 5.63 1.87 -5.44
N ALA A 434 6.63 1.27 -6.07
CA ALA A 434 7.82 2.00 -6.51
C ALA A 434 7.52 3.01 -7.63
N ARG A 435 6.63 2.67 -8.57
CA ARG A 435 6.12 3.63 -9.57
C ARG A 435 5.29 4.73 -8.93
N GLU A 436 4.43 4.38 -7.98
CA GLU A 436 3.56 5.33 -7.28
C GLU A 436 4.38 6.35 -6.47
N VAL A 437 5.40 5.92 -5.73
CA VAL A 437 6.29 6.84 -5.00
C VAL A 437 7.20 7.65 -5.93
N ALA A 438 7.64 7.06 -7.04
CA ALA A 438 8.40 7.78 -8.06
C ALA A 438 7.54 8.85 -8.76
N LEU A 439 6.25 8.59 -8.99
CA LEU A 439 5.28 9.56 -9.51
C LEU A 439 5.08 10.70 -8.50
N LEU A 440 4.87 10.38 -7.22
CA LEU A 440 4.75 11.38 -6.15
C LEU A 440 5.97 12.31 -6.12
N ALA A 441 7.18 11.73 -6.11
CA ALA A 441 8.45 12.46 -6.15
C ALA A 441 8.58 13.32 -7.42
N TYR A 442 8.27 12.75 -8.59
CA TYR A 442 8.32 13.46 -9.86
C TYR A 442 7.38 14.66 -9.89
N ARG A 443 6.14 14.52 -9.39
CA ARG A 443 5.19 15.63 -9.38
C ARG A 443 5.65 16.78 -8.49
N ILE A 444 6.21 16.47 -7.32
CA ILE A 444 6.77 17.48 -6.42
C ILE A 444 7.97 18.19 -7.05
N LEU A 445 8.82 17.47 -7.80
CA LEU A 445 9.96 18.07 -8.51
C LEU A 445 9.56 19.04 -9.62
N ASN A 446 8.41 18.79 -10.26
CA ASN A 446 7.97 19.54 -11.44
C ASN A 446 6.83 20.53 -11.11
N ASP A 447 6.57 20.77 -9.82
CA ASP A 447 5.45 21.60 -9.34
C ASP A 447 4.09 21.19 -9.96
N GLU A 448 3.91 19.88 -10.22
CA GLU A 448 2.62 19.32 -10.66
C GLU A 448 1.65 19.15 -9.49
N PRO A 449 0.33 19.07 -9.73
CA PRO A 449 -0.65 18.78 -8.69
C PRO A 449 -0.27 17.54 -7.87
N TYR A 450 -0.26 17.70 -6.55
CA TYR A 450 0.16 16.65 -5.61
C TYR A 450 -0.67 15.37 -5.79
N TYR A 451 0.00 14.23 -5.89
CA TYR A 451 -0.67 12.95 -6.16
C TYR A 451 -1.37 12.39 -4.91
N THR A 452 -2.71 12.33 -4.96
CA THR A 452 -3.57 11.70 -3.94
C THR A 452 -4.49 10.67 -4.59
N PHE A 453 -4.93 9.67 -3.82
CA PHE A 453 -5.83 8.64 -4.32
C PHE A 453 -7.24 9.18 -4.67
N PHE A 454 -7.62 10.34 -4.12
CA PHE A 454 -8.93 10.97 -4.30
C PHE A 454 -8.96 12.08 -5.35
N SER A 455 -7.82 12.46 -5.93
CA SER A 455 -7.73 13.51 -6.98
C SER A 455 -8.61 13.25 -8.21
N ALA A 456 -9.02 12.00 -8.45
CA ALA A 456 -9.98 11.64 -9.49
C ALA A 456 -11.40 12.18 -9.26
N VAL A 457 -11.75 12.46 -8.01
CA VAL A 457 -13.13 12.80 -7.56
C VAL A 457 -13.17 14.09 -6.76
N LYS A 458 -12.02 14.52 -6.23
CA LYS A 458 -11.82 15.77 -5.50
C LYS A 458 -10.47 16.38 -5.91
N PRO A 459 -10.41 17.03 -7.10
CA PRO A 459 -9.18 17.55 -7.71
C PRO A 459 -8.61 18.79 -7.05
#